data_AF-A0A3D5LDW6-F1
#
_entry.id   AF-A0A3D5LDW6-F1
#
_cell.length_a   1.000
_cell.length_b   1.000
_cell.length_c   1.000
_cell.angle_alpha   90.00
_cell.angle_beta   90.00
_cell.angle_gamma   90.00
#
_symmetry.space_group_name_H-M   'P 1'
#
loop_
_entity.id
_entity.type
_entity.pdbx_description
1 polymer ?
#
loop_
_entity_poly.entity_id
_entity_poly.type
_entity_poly.pdbx_seq_one_letter_code
_entity_poly.pdbx_strand_id
1 'polypeptide(L)'
;MNWLNKLERKFGRYAVPNLIVYLIGAYSVGFVLNMVAPNILGFLNFQPYYILHGQIWRLITWILMPTDSNIIFLLIMMMFYYQLGTALERAWGTFRFNAYIIGGILLTEVGSLLAYGLIYLFMGGNFAYTASTMMGQMISTSYINMSIFLAFATLYPDMQVLLYFIIP
;
A
#
# COMPACT_ATOMS: atom_id res chain seq x y z
N MET A 1 -0.22 -26.88 14.10
CA MET A 1 -0.20 -25.68 14.97
C MET A 1 0.03 -24.45 14.11
N ASN A 2 -0.98 -23.61 13.90
CA ASN A 2 -0.85 -22.40 13.09
C ASN A 2 0.10 -21.41 13.76
N TRP A 3 1.25 -21.15 13.12
CA TRP A 3 2.20 -20.12 13.54
C TRP A 3 1.54 -18.74 13.67
N LEU A 4 0.58 -18.44 12.79
CA LEU A 4 -0.31 -17.28 12.87
C LEU A 4 -1.06 -17.18 14.21
N ASN A 5 -1.62 -18.29 14.72
CA ASN A 5 -2.32 -18.27 16.01
C ASN A 5 -1.37 -18.04 17.19
N LYS A 6 -0.10 -18.46 17.08
CA LYS A 6 0.93 -18.15 18.09
C LYS A 6 1.32 -16.67 18.06
N LEU A 7 1.48 -16.10 16.87
CA LEU A 7 1.73 -14.68 16.71
C LEU A 7 0.56 -13.84 17.18
N GLU A 8 -0.68 -14.23 16.86
CA GLU A 8 -1.90 -13.58 17.33
C GLU A 8 -1.98 -13.58 18.86
N ARG A 9 -1.67 -14.71 19.51
CA ARG A 9 -1.61 -14.77 20.98
C ARG A 9 -0.56 -13.84 21.59
N LYS A 10 0.56 -13.58 20.90
CA LYS A 10 1.67 -12.77 21.41
C LYS A 10 1.53 -11.28 21.07
N PHE A 11 1.04 -10.98 19.87
CA PHE A 11 1.03 -9.65 19.27
C PHE A 11 -0.37 -9.12 18.96
N GLY A 12 -1.43 -9.89 19.20
CA GLY A 12 -2.82 -9.49 18.93
C GLY A 12 -3.21 -8.16 19.60
N ARG A 13 -2.62 -7.83 20.76
CA ARG A 13 -2.81 -6.56 21.45
C ARG A 13 -2.31 -5.32 20.70
N TYR A 14 -1.43 -5.50 19.72
CA TYR A 14 -0.87 -4.41 18.90
C TYR A 14 -1.58 -4.26 17.56
N ALA A 15 -2.57 -5.12 17.27
CA ALA A 15 -3.32 -5.02 16.03
C ALA A 15 -4.17 -3.73 16.06
N VAL A 16 -4.01 -2.89 15.04
CA VAL A 16 -4.71 -1.62 14.95
C VAL A 16 -6.10 -1.88 14.37
N PRO A 17 -7.19 -1.60 15.12
CA PRO A 17 -8.54 -1.75 14.61
C PRO A 17 -8.82 -0.70 13.54
N ASN A 18 -9.59 -1.07 12.51
CA ASN A 18 -9.94 -0.20 11.38
C ASN A 18 -8.70 0.30 10.62
N LEU A 19 -7.70 -0.57 10.42
CA LEU A 19 -6.43 -0.21 9.76
C LEU A 19 -6.65 0.42 8.38
N ILE A 20 -7.73 0.02 7.68
CA ILE A 20 -8.08 0.57 6.37
C ILE A 20 -8.29 2.09 6.39
N VAL A 21 -8.83 2.64 7.48
CA VAL A 21 -9.07 4.09 7.61
C VAL A 21 -7.75 4.86 7.63
N TYR A 22 -6.71 4.30 8.26
CA TYR A 22 -5.39 4.92 8.28
C TYR A 22 -4.72 4.89 6.91
N LEU A 23 -4.86 3.80 6.16
CA LEU A 23 -4.39 3.73 4.78
C LEU A 23 -5.11 4.76 3.90
N ILE A 24 -6.43 4.83 4.00
CA ILE A 24 -7.26 5.80 3.29
C ILE A 24 -6.81 7.22 3.61
N GLY A 25 -6.72 7.56 4.90
CA GLY A 25 -6.26 8.87 5.34
C GLY A 25 -4.85 9.19 4.84
N ALA A 26 -3.94 8.23 4.78
CA ALA A 26 -2.57 8.44 4.32
C ALA A 26 -2.51 8.90 2.86
N TYR A 27 -3.14 8.19 1.92
CA TYR A 27 -3.11 8.62 0.52
C TYR A 27 -4.02 9.83 0.26
N SER A 28 -5.04 10.09 1.07
CA SER A 28 -5.80 11.36 1.05
C SER A 28 -4.93 12.56 1.45
N VAL A 29 -4.10 12.42 2.49
CA VAL A 29 -3.10 13.44 2.85
C VAL A 29 -2.12 13.63 1.70
N GLY A 30 -1.68 12.54 1.09
CA GLY A 30 -0.91 12.53 -0.15
C GLY A 30 -1.49 13.36 -1.28
N PHE A 31 -2.78 13.22 -1.50
CA PHE A 31 -3.52 13.96 -2.52
C PHE A 31 -3.52 15.47 -2.24
N VAL A 32 -3.77 15.87 -1.00
CA VAL A 32 -3.71 17.28 -0.60
C VAL A 32 -2.28 17.83 -0.75
N LEU A 33 -1.26 17.06 -0.37
CA LEU A 33 0.13 17.44 -0.57
C LEU A 33 0.49 17.59 -2.05
N ASN A 34 -0.07 16.74 -2.93
CA ASN A 34 0.10 16.88 -4.37
C ASN A 34 -0.42 18.23 -4.88
N MET A 35 -1.56 18.69 -4.34
CA MET A 35 -2.19 19.96 -4.75
C MET A 35 -1.46 21.19 -4.21
N VAL A 36 -1.01 21.14 -2.95
CA VAL A 36 -0.47 22.33 -2.25
C VAL A 36 1.05 22.42 -2.38
N ALA A 37 1.76 21.29 -2.40
CA ALA A 37 3.22 21.24 -2.37
C ALA A 37 3.75 19.99 -3.11
N PRO A 38 3.59 19.91 -4.45
CA PRO A 38 3.95 18.72 -5.23
C PRO A 38 5.42 18.32 -5.10
N ASN A 39 6.31 19.30 -4.88
CA ASN A 39 7.75 19.07 -4.68
C ASN A 39 8.04 18.17 -3.47
N ILE A 40 7.19 18.17 -2.45
CA ILE A 40 7.37 17.34 -1.24
C ILE A 40 7.25 15.85 -1.59
N LEU A 41 6.40 15.47 -2.56
CA LEU A 41 6.20 14.06 -2.92
C LEU A 41 7.48 13.38 -3.42
N GLY A 42 8.37 14.13 -4.08
CA GLY A 42 9.69 13.63 -4.48
C GLY A 42 10.59 13.24 -3.29
N PHE A 43 10.33 13.77 -2.10
CA PHE A 43 11.01 13.38 -0.85
C PHE A 43 10.32 12.24 -0.11
N LEU A 44 9.06 11.95 -0.44
CA LEU A 44 8.24 10.94 0.21
C LEU A 44 8.20 9.61 -0.56
N ASN A 45 8.41 9.63 -1.88
CA ASN A 45 8.30 8.45 -2.71
C ASN A 45 9.38 7.38 -2.42
N PHE A 46 9.08 6.13 -2.80
CA PHE A 46 9.96 5.01 -2.51
C PHE A 46 11.13 4.94 -3.50
N GLN A 47 12.31 5.43 -3.11
CA GLN A 47 13.51 5.40 -3.93
C GLN A 47 14.65 4.64 -3.21
N PRO A 48 14.90 3.37 -3.57
CA PRO A 48 15.96 2.54 -2.99
C PRO A 48 17.33 3.21 -2.90
N TYR A 49 17.72 3.95 -3.95
CA TYR A 49 18.99 4.66 -3.98
C TYR A 49 19.10 5.61 -2.78
N TYR A 50 18.14 6.51 -2.58
CA TYR A 50 18.19 7.48 -1.48
C TYR A 50 17.98 6.84 -0.10
N ILE A 51 17.23 5.73 -0.02
CA ILE A 51 17.08 4.96 1.22
C ILE A 51 18.45 4.47 1.70
N LEU A 52 19.25 3.90 0.79
CA LEU A 52 20.61 3.44 1.10
C LEU A 52 21.60 4.58 1.38
N HIS A 53 21.28 5.81 0.98
CA HIS A 53 22.06 7.02 1.27
C HIS A 53 21.51 7.82 2.47
N GLY A 54 20.70 7.20 3.34
CA GLY A 54 20.28 7.77 4.63
C GLY A 54 18.86 8.33 4.69
N GLN A 55 18.10 8.32 3.59
CA GLN A 55 16.70 8.78 3.56
C GLN A 55 15.73 7.66 4.00
N ILE A 56 15.90 7.17 5.24
CA ILE A 56 15.17 6.01 5.76
C ILE A 56 13.66 6.24 5.92
N TRP A 57 13.22 7.50 6.03
CA TRP A 57 11.79 7.83 6.14
C TRP A 57 11.00 7.37 4.90
N ARG A 58 11.65 7.26 3.74
CA ARG A 58 11.06 6.78 2.48
C ARG A 58 10.53 5.35 2.55
N LEU A 59 10.92 4.57 3.56
CA LEU A 59 10.34 3.26 3.85
C LEU A 59 8.89 3.36 4.32
N ILE A 60 8.48 4.48 4.93
CA ILE A 60 7.12 4.65 5.45
C ILE A 60 6.35 5.71 4.65
N THR A 61 7.01 6.80 4.25
CA THR A 61 6.34 7.94 3.64
C THR A 61 5.74 7.64 2.26
N TRP A 62 6.17 6.58 1.59
CA TRP A 62 5.61 6.20 0.28
C TRP A 62 4.14 5.77 0.38
N ILE A 63 3.68 5.37 1.57
CA ILE A 63 2.26 5.07 1.84
C ILE A 63 1.39 6.32 1.66
N LEU A 64 1.97 7.52 1.81
CA LEU A 64 1.32 8.80 1.55
C LEU A 64 1.28 9.14 0.05
N MET A 65 1.84 8.33 -0.85
CA MET A 65 1.76 8.65 -2.28
C MET A 65 0.30 8.56 -2.75
N PRO A 66 -0.24 9.61 -3.41
CA PRO A 66 -1.62 9.59 -3.88
C PRO A 66 -1.83 8.48 -4.90
N THR A 67 -2.95 7.77 -4.80
CA THR A 67 -3.34 6.72 -5.76
C THR A 67 -3.93 7.29 -7.04
N ASP A 68 -4.55 8.46 -6.94
CA ASP A 68 -5.34 9.09 -7.98
C ASP A 68 -5.08 10.59 -8.04
N SER A 69 -5.22 11.19 -9.21
CA SER A 69 -5.10 12.65 -9.41
C SER A 69 -6.45 13.35 -9.52
N ASN A 70 -7.55 12.59 -9.65
CA ASN A 70 -8.90 13.14 -9.74
C ASN A 70 -9.63 13.01 -8.39
N ILE A 71 -10.10 14.14 -7.85
CA ILE A 71 -10.77 14.19 -6.54
C ILE A 71 -12.06 13.38 -6.49
N ILE A 72 -12.85 13.36 -7.57
CA ILE A 72 -14.11 12.61 -7.63
C ILE A 72 -13.79 11.12 -7.55
N PHE A 73 -12.81 10.66 -8.33
CA PHE A 73 -12.42 9.27 -8.35
C PHE A 73 -11.76 8.84 -7.04
N LEU A 74 -10.94 9.70 -6.44
CA LEU A 74 -10.39 9.49 -5.10
C LEU A 74 -11.50 9.23 -4.10
N LEU A 75 -12.53 10.10 -4.03
CA LEU A 75 -13.64 9.93 -3.09
C LEU A 75 -14.41 8.62 -3.30
N ILE A 76 -14.65 8.25 -4.57
CA ILE A 76 -15.28 6.98 -4.92
C ILE A 76 -14.41 5.80 -4.45
N MET A 77 -13.10 5.82 -4.74
CA MET A 77 -12.16 4.78 -4.32
C MET A 77 -12.02 4.69 -2.80
N MET A 78 -11.99 5.82 -2.09
CA MET A 78 -11.97 5.84 -0.62
C MET A 78 -13.19 5.14 -0.04
N MET A 79 -14.40 5.47 -0.52
CA MET A 79 -15.64 4.82 -0.09
C MET A 79 -15.65 3.33 -0.44
N PHE A 80 -15.15 2.96 -1.62
CA PHE A 80 -15.09 1.59 -2.08
C PHE A 80 -14.13 0.75 -1.23
N TYR A 81 -12.88 1.17 -1.10
CA TYR A 81 -11.87 0.45 -0.31
C TYR A 81 -12.17 0.45 1.18
N TYR A 82 -12.85 1.46 1.71
CA TYR A 82 -13.34 1.44 3.09
C TYR A 82 -14.30 0.27 3.31
N GLN A 83 -15.26 0.06 2.41
CA GLN A 83 -16.22 -1.04 2.49
C GLN A 83 -15.51 -2.40 2.39
N LEU A 84 -14.62 -2.56 1.39
CA LEU A 84 -13.89 -3.81 1.20
C LEU A 84 -12.99 -4.13 2.40
N GLY A 85 -12.20 -3.17 2.86
CA GLY A 85 -11.28 -3.36 3.98
C GLY A 85 -12.01 -3.65 5.29
N THR A 86 -13.13 -2.98 5.55
CA THR A 86 -13.95 -3.25 6.74
C THR A 86 -14.57 -4.65 6.70
N ALA A 87 -15.05 -5.08 5.53
CA ALA A 87 -15.60 -6.43 5.37
C ALA A 87 -14.53 -7.52 5.56
N LEU A 88 -13.33 -7.33 4.98
CA LEU A 88 -12.19 -8.23 5.19
C LEU A 88 -11.74 -8.27 6.65
N GLU A 89 -11.64 -7.12 7.31
CA GLU A 89 -11.25 -7.06 8.73
C GLU A 89 -12.25 -7.78 9.63
N ARG A 90 -13.56 -7.65 9.35
CA ARG A 90 -14.62 -8.39 10.06
C ARG A 90 -14.54 -9.90 9.83
N ALA A 91 -14.26 -10.33 8.60
CA ALA A 91 -14.23 -11.74 8.25
C ALA A 91 -12.99 -12.47 8.78
N TRP A 92 -11.82 -11.81 8.77
CA TRP A 92 -10.56 -12.42 9.18
C TRP A 92 -10.17 -12.11 10.62
N GLY A 93 -10.72 -11.05 11.21
CA GLY A 93 -10.30 -10.47 12.48
C GLY A 93 -9.15 -9.48 12.31
N THR A 94 -9.09 -8.50 13.23
CA THR A 94 -8.16 -7.36 13.19
C THR A 94 -6.69 -7.75 13.05
N PHE A 95 -6.23 -8.77 13.78
CA PHE A 95 -4.83 -9.20 13.72
C PHE A 95 -4.42 -9.72 12.33
N ARG A 96 -5.25 -10.58 11.72
CA ARG A 96 -4.93 -11.17 10.41
C ARG A 96 -4.99 -10.13 9.30
N PHE A 97 -5.95 -9.20 9.38
CA PHE A 97 -6.01 -8.07 8.46
C PHE A 97 -4.78 -7.16 8.57
N ASN A 98 -4.33 -6.87 9.80
CA ASN A 98 -3.09 -6.12 10.01
C ASN A 98 -1.88 -6.86 9.42
N ALA A 99 -1.75 -8.16 9.69
CA ALA A 99 -0.66 -8.97 9.15
C ALA A 99 -0.66 -9.02 7.62
N TYR A 100 -1.85 -9.05 7.00
CA TYR A 100 -2.01 -9.02 5.55
C TYR A 100 -1.51 -7.70 4.95
N ILE A 101 -1.96 -6.56 5.48
CA ILE A 101 -1.56 -5.22 4.99
C ILE A 101 -0.08 -4.95 5.24
N ILE A 102 0.39 -5.15 6.47
CA ILE A 102 1.80 -4.93 6.84
C ILE A 102 2.70 -5.90 6.08
N GLY A 103 2.27 -7.15 5.89
CA GLY A 103 2.98 -8.12 5.06
C GLY A 103 3.10 -7.65 3.61
N GLY A 104 2.04 -7.10 3.03
CA GLY A 104 2.06 -6.49 1.70
C GLY A 104 3.07 -5.35 1.60
N ILE A 105 3.04 -4.40 2.53
CA ILE A 105 3.99 -3.28 2.63
C ILE A 105 5.44 -3.80 2.69
N LEU A 106 5.73 -4.72 3.60
CA LEU A 106 7.08 -5.28 3.77
C LEU A 106 7.55 -6.07 2.53
N LEU A 107 6.66 -6.83 1.88
CA LEU A 107 6.99 -7.54 0.65
C LEU A 107 7.30 -6.57 -0.49
N THR A 108 6.56 -5.47 -0.61
CA THR A 108 6.86 -4.42 -1.58
C THR A 108 8.21 -3.78 -1.31
N GLU A 109 8.52 -3.46 -0.06
CA GLU A 109 9.80 -2.87 0.33
C GLU A 109 10.98 -3.82 0.04
N VAL A 110 10.90 -5.04 0.56
CA VAL A 110 11.95 -6.06 0.39
C VAL A 110 12.11 -6.43 -1.08
N GLY A 111 11.01 -6.64 -1.80
CA GLY A 111 11.03 -6.96 -3.23
C GLY A 111 11.69 -5.86 -4.05
N SER A 112 11.40 -4.59 -3.73
CA SER A 112 11.96 -3.44 -4.44
C SER A 112 13.44 -3.23 -4.12
N LEU A 113 13.86 -3.42 -2.87
CA LEU A 113 15.27 -3.35 -2.47
C LEU A 113 16.09 -4.50 -3.09
N LEU A 114 15.53 -5.71 -3.12
CA LEU A 114 16.14 -6.86 -3.80
C LEU A 114 16.28 -6.61 -5.30
N ALA A 115 15.21 -6.13 -5.95
CA ALA A 115 15.26 -5.77 -7.37
C ALA A 115 16.34 -4.71 -7.65
N TYR A 116 16.39 -3.65 -6.83
CA TYR A 116 17.44 -2.64 -6.93
C TYR A 116 18.85 -3.23 -6.78
N GLY A 117 19.07 -4.11 -5.79
CA GLY A 117 20.35 -4.77 -5.57
C GLY A 117 20.78 -5.66 -6.73
N LEU A 118 19.87 -6.46 -7.29
CA LEU A 118 20.13 -7.29 -8.47
C LEU A 118 20.49 -6.42 -9.68
N ILE A 119 19.74 -5.35 -9.91
CA ILE A 119 20.01 -4.41 -11.01
C ILE A 119 21.39 -3.77 -10.84
N TYR A 120 21.75 -3.36 -9.62
CA TYR A 120 23.06 -2.81 -9.32
C TYR A 120 24.19 -3.80 -9.64
N LEU A 121 24.01 -5.07 -9.28
CA LEU A 121 24.99 -6.13 -9.52
C LEU A 121 25.17 -6.46 -11.01
N PHE A 122 24.09 -6.54 -11.78
CA PHE A 122 24.14 -6.97 -13.18
C PHE A 122 24.34 -5.84 -14.18
N MET A 123 23.87 -4.63 -13.87
CA MET A 123 23.79 -3.51 -14.82
C MET A 123 24.57 -2.26 -14.36
N GLY A 124 25.11 -2.28 -13.15
CA GLY A 124 25.92 -1.20 -12.58
C GLY A 124 25.14 -0.05 -11.96
N GLY A 125 25.86 0.84 -11.26
CA GLY A 125 25.27 1.88 -10.42
C GLY A 125 24.42 2.91 -11.15
N ASN A 126 24.79 3.32 -12.37
CA ASN A 126 24.01 4.29 -13.15
C ASN A 126 22.63 3.74 -13.52
N PHE A 127 22.57 2.48 -13.94
CA PHE A 127 21.30 1.85 -14.29
C PHE A 127 20.44 1.61 -13.05
N ALA A 128 21.04 1.20 -11.94
CA ALA A 128 20.34 1.06 -10.65
C ALA A 128 19.74 2.39 -10.17
N TYR A 129 20.44 3.52 -10.33
CA TYR A 129 19.91 4.85 -10.00
C TYR A 129 18.66 5.19 -10.83
N THR A 130 18.70 4.95 -12.14
CA THR A 130 17.54 5.16 -13.02
C THR A 130 16.38 4.24 -12.62
N ALA A 131 16.65 2.96 -12.35
CA ALA A 131 15.65 2.00 -11.88
C ALA A 131 15.02 2.45 -10.55
N SER A 132 15.83 2.93 -9.59
CA SER A 132 15.33 3.50 -8.33
C SER A 132 14.41 4.70 -8.55
N THR A 133 14.74 5.55 -9.53
CA THR A 133 13.90 6.72 -9.85
C THR A 133 12.56 6.30 -10.43
N MET A 134 12.56 5.31 -11.33
CA MET A 134 11.35 4.72 -11.91
C MET A 134 10.48 4.04 -10.85
N MET A 135 11.10 3.27 -9.95
CA MET A 135 10.42 2.63 -8.81
C MET A 135 9.67 3.65 -7.96
N GLY A 136 10.28 4.81 -7.68
CA GLY A 136 9.62 5.88 -6.91
C GLY A 136 8.43 6.54 -7.62
N GLN A 137 8.23 6.33 -8.92
CA GLN A 137 7.03 6.77 -9.64
C GLN A 137 5.95 5.70 -9.69
N MET A 138 6.34 4.43 -9.56
CA MET A 138 5.44 3.29 -9.70
C MET A 138 4.91 2.77 -8.36
N ILE A 139 5.74 2.80 -7.32
CA ILE A 139 5.41 2.23 -6.01
C ILE A 139 4.51 3.21 -5.24
N SER A 140 3.26 2.80 -5.06
CA SER A 140 2.26 3.49 -4.28
C SER A 140 1.32 2.47 -3.60
N THR A 141 0.40 2.98 -2.79
CA THR A 141 -0.65 2.17 -2.14
C THR A 141 -1.63 1.53 -3.13
N SER A 142 -1.57 1.88 -4.43
CA SER A 142 -2.42 1.28 -5.46
C SER A 142 -2.30 -0.25 -5.53
N TYR A 143 -1.10 -0.81 -5.33
CA TYR A 143 -0.92 -2.26 -5.33
C TYR A 143 -1.50 -2.94 -4.08
N ILE A 144 -1.47 -2.26 -2.92
CA ILE A 144 -2.12 -2.73 -1.69
C ILE A 144 -3.63 -2.71 -1.87
N ASN A 145 -4.16 -1.65 -2.47
CA ASN A 145 -5.58 -1.54 -2.83
C ASN A 145 -5.99 -2.68 -3.78
N MET A 146 -5.22 -2.96 -4.82
CA MET A 146 -5.48 -4.11 -5.71
C MET A 146 -5.43 -5.45 -4.97
N SER A 147 -4.51 -5.61 -4.01
CA SER A 147 -4.43 -6.84 -3.22
C SER A 147 -5.66 -7.00 -2.32
N ILE A 148 -6.13 -5.92 -1.67
CA ILE A 148 -7.39 -5.88 -0.91
C ILE A 148 -8.57 -6.28 -1.80
N PHE A 149 -8.66 -5.72 -3.00
CA PHE A 149 -9.71 -6.07 -3.96
C PHE A 149 -9.68 -7.55 -4.32
N LEU A 150 -8.50 -8.09 -4.63
CA LEU A 150 -8.33 -9.51 -4.93
C LEU A 150 -8.74 -10.40 -3.75
N ALA A 151 -8.26 -10.07 -2.54
CA ALA A 151 -8.63 -10.77 -1.32
C ALA A 151 -10.15 -10.77 -1.10
N PHE A 152 -10.79 -9.63 -1.33
CA PHE A 152 -12.23 -9.50 -1.22
C PHE A 152 -12.97 -10.38 -2.23
N ALA A 153 -12.55 -10.33 -3.50
CA ALA A 153 -13.15 -11.15 -4.57
C ALA A 153 -13.03 -12.66 -4.27
N THR A 154 -11.95 -13.10 -3.63
CA THR A 154 -11.82 -14.51 -3.22
C THR A 154 -12.74 -14.91 -2.06
N LEU A 155 -13.07 -13.96 -1.18
CA LEU A 155 -13.87 -14.22 0.01
C LEU A 155 -15.38 -14.06 -0.26
N TYR A 156 -15.74 -13.17 -1.17
CA TYR A 156 -17.11 -12.84 -1.56
C TYR A 156 -17.29 -12.99 -3.08
N PRO A 157 -17.14 -14.21 -3.63
CA PRO A 157 -17.16 -14.44 -5.08
C PRO A 157 -18.51 -14.10 -5.72
N ASP A 158 -19.61 -14.23 -4.97
CA ASP A 158 -20.96 -13.94 -5.45
C ASP A 158 -21.38 -12.47 -5.20
N MET A 159 -20.52 -11.64 -4.61
CA MET A 159 -20.85 -10.23 -4.40
C MET A 159 -20.80 -9.46 -5.72
N GLN A 160 -21.93 -8.88 -6.09
CA GLN A 160 -22.04 -8.02 -7.27
C GLN A 160 -21.81 -6.55 -6.89
N VAL A 161 -20.93 -5.88 -7.64
CA VAL A 161 -20.72 -4.44 -7.55
C VAL A 161 -21.41 -3.81 -8.75
N LEU A 162 -22.62 -3.30 -8.54
CA LEU A 162 -23.42 -2.71 -9.63
C LEU A 162 -22.76 -1.42 -10.16
N LEU A 163 -22.31 -1.44 -11.41
CA LEU A 163 -21.89 -0.23 -12.11
C LEU A 163 -23.11 0.66 -12.36
N TYR A 164 -23.06 1.89 -11.83
CA TYR A 164 -24.17 2.85 -11.84
C TYR A 164 -25.49 2.33 -11.25
N PHE A 165 -25.43 1.35 -10.34
CA PHE A 165 -26.62 0.68 -9.79
C PHE A 165 -27.50 -0.03 -10.83
N ILE A 166 -27.01 -0.24 -12.06
CA ILE A 166 -27.80 -0.79 -13.18
C ILE A 166 -27.16 -2.05 -13.75
N ILE A 167 -25.83 -2.07 -13.92
CA ILE A 167 -25.14 -3.17 -14.58
C ILE A 167 -24.43 -4.01 -13.51
N PRO A 168 -24.75 -5.32 -13.39
CA PRO A 168 -24.06 -6.23 -12.46
C PRO A 168 -22.58 -6.45 -12.75
#